data_AF-A0A7W9CI05-F1
#
_entry.id   AF-A0A7W9CI05-F1
#
_cell.length_a   1.000
_cell.length_b   1.000
_cell.length_c   1.000
_cell.angle_alpha   90.00
_cell.angle_beta   90.00
_cell.angle_gamma   90.00
#
_symmetry.space_group_name_H-M   'P 1'
#
loop_
_entity.id
_entity.type
_entity.pdbx_description
1 polymer ?
#
loop_
_entity_poly.entity_id
_entity_poly.type
_entity_poly.pdbx_seq_one_letter_code
_entity_poly.pdbx_strand_id
1 'polypeptide(L)'
;MSMQFEYEPRSDEWASEDEEGGSDGVKTTLKVVAAVIGTIALGVALTPALTGYKPVVSQRLISPGQTYVTKDYGDLGANSRGSLVCTYFTGRRFVQRVYWHSRENLFGKANCPLILEG
;
A
#
# COMPACT_ATOMS: atom_id res chain seq x y z
N MET A 1 -11.61 29.39 80.16
CA MET A 1 -12.23 30.09 79.01
C MET A 1 -11.77 29.36 77.77
N SER A 2 -12.57 28.39 77.31
CA SER A 2 -12.29 27.60 76.10
C SER A 2 -13.64 27.19 75.51
N MET A 3 -14.17 28.03 74.63
CA MET A 3 -15.34 27.74 73.80
C MET A 3 -14.92 26.73 72.72
N GLN A 4 -15.56 25.56 72.68
CA GLN A 4 -15.51 24.69 71.51
C GLN A 4 -16.69 25.08 70.62
N PHE A 5 -16.37 25.61 69.45
CA PHE A 5 -17.31 25.96 68.39
C PHE A 5 -17.59 24.67 67.62
N GLU A 6 -18.78 24.12 67.78
CA GLU A 6 -19.27 22.98 67.00
C GLU A 6 -19.55 23.47 65.57
N TYR A 7 -18.81 22.95 64.60
CA TYR A 7 -18.92 23.34 63.19
C TYR A 7 -19.88 22.38 62.49
N GLU A 8 -21.04 22.88 62.09
CA GLU A 8 -22.05 22.15 61.32
C GLU A 8 -21.61 22.09 59.85
N PRO A 9 -21.42 20.91 59.23
CA PRO A 9 -21.02 20.86 57.83
C PRO A 9 -22.21 21.22 56.94
N ARG A 10 -22.12 22.42 56.35
CA ARG A 10 -22.97 22.92 55.28
C ARG A 10 -22.93 21.95 54.09
N SER A 11 -24.07 21.33 53.82
CA SER A 11 -24.31 20.38 52.74
C SER A 11 -24.54 21.15 51.43
N ASP A 12 -23.50 21.79 50.91
CA ASP A 12 -23.53 22.33 49.55
C ASP A 12 -22.95 21.27 48.61
N GLU A 13 -23.85 20.54 47.97
CA GLU A 13 -23.99 20.60 46.51
C GLU A 13 -22.68 20.58 45.71
N TRP A 14 -22.00 19.42 45.73
CA TRP A 14 -21.07 19.10 44.65
C TRP A 14 -21.87 18.44 43.55
N ALA A 15 -22.35 19.30 42.65
CA ALA A 15 -22.89 18.93 41.36
C ALA A 15 -21.96 17.93 40.69
N SER A 16 -22.53 16.78 40.34
CA SER A 16 -21.94 15.83 39.42
C SER A 16 -21.84 16.55 38.08
N GLU A 17 -20.65 17.00 37.71
CA GLU A 17 -20.36 17.30 36.31
C GLU A 17 -20.26 15.95 35.60
N ASP A 18 -21.41 15.44 35.16
CA ASP A 18 -21.46 14.43 34.12
C ASP A 18 -20.87 15.06 32.85
N GLU A 19 -19.58 14.87 32.61
CA GLU A 19 -18.97 15.07 31.29
C GLU A 19 -19.46 13.98 30.30
N GLU A 20 -20.77 13.94 30.05
CA GLU A 20 -21.35 13.27 28.88
C GLU A 20 -21.22 14.20 27.67
N GLY A 21 -20.03 14.29 27.07
CA GLY A 21 -19.85 15.23 25.97
C GLY A 21 -18.60 15.01 25.14
N GLY A 22 -18.47 13.87 24.46
CA GLY A 22 -17.38 13.79 23.46
C GLY A 22 -17.13 12.48 22.73
N SER A 23 -17.86 11.39 23.01
CA SER A 23 -17.55 10.09 22.41
C SER A 23 -18.22 9.86 21.04
N ASP A 24 -19.38 10.47 20.79
CA ASP A 24 -20.20 10.10 19.63
C ASP A 24 -19.77 10.77 18.31
N GLY A 25 -19.23 11.99 18.37
CA GLY A 25 -18.67 12.66 17.19
C GLY A 25 -17.43 11.96 16.64
N VAL A 26 -16.54 11.49 17.53
CA VAL A 26 -15.31 10.77 17.16
C VAL A 26 -15.65 9.38 16.59
N LYS A 27 -16.58 8.64 17.21
CA LYS A 27 -17.02 7.33 16.69
C LYS A 27 -17.66 7.45 15.31
N THR A 28 -18.46 8.49 15.09
CA THR A 28 -19.11 8.74 13.80
C THR A 28 -18.08 9.09 12.73
N THR A 29 -17.14 9.98 13.05
CA THR A 29 -16.03 10.35 12.15
C THR A 29 -15.15 9.14 11.81
N LEU A 30 -14.84 8.30 12.81
CA LEU A 30 -14.04 7.08 12.63
C LEU A 30 -14.75 6.06 11.73
N LYS A 31 -16.07 5.88 11.89
CA LYS A 31 -16.88 5.00 11.02
C LYS A 31 -16.89 5.50 9.58
N VAL A 32 -17.02 6.80 9.37
CA VAL A 32 -16.97 7.41 8.02
C VAL A 32 -15.60 7.22 7.39
N VAL A 33 -14.53 7.51 8.14
CA VAL A 33 -13.15 7.31 7.66
C VAL A 33 -12.88 5.83 7.33
N ALA A 34 -13.31 4.90 8.19
CA ALA A 34 -13.19 3.47 7.92
C ALA A 34 -13.98 3.02 6.69
N ALA A 35 -15.18 3.55 6.48
CA ALA A 35 -15.98 3.27 5.28
C ALA A 35 -15.32 3.82 4.00
N VAL A 36 -14.77 5.03 4.05
CA VAL A 36 -14.04 5.64 2.92
C VAL A 36 -12.77 4.86 2.60
N ILE A 37 -11.96 4.51 3.60
CA ILE A 37 -10.75 3.72 3.38
C ILE A 37 -11.11 2.32 2.85
N GLY A 38 -12.15 1.69 3.40
CA GLY A 38 -12.63 0.39 2.96
C GLY A 38 -13.06 0.39 1.49
N THR A 39 -13.80 1.41 1.05
CA THR A 39 -14.23 1.53 -0.35
C THR A 39 -13.06 1.78 -1.31
N ILE A 40 -12.10 2.62 -0.93
CA ILE A 40 -10.89 2.87 -1.74
C ILE A 40 -10.04 1.60 -1.85
N ALA A 41 -9.78 0.92 -0.72
CA ALA A 41 -9.01 -0.31 -0.70
C ALA A 41 -9.67 -1.41 -1.55
N LEU A 42 -11.00 -1.53 -1.47
CA LEU A 42 -11.77 -2.46 -2.28
C LEU A 42 -11.69 -2.11 -3.78
N GLY A 43 -11.80 -0.83 -4.13
CA GLY A 43 -11.67 -0.34 -5.50
C GLY A 43 -10.30 -0.65 -6.10
N VAL A 44 -9.22 -0.36 -5.37
CA VAL A 44 -7.84 -0.64 -5.81
C VAL A 44 -7.58 -2.13 -5.97
N ALA A 45 -8.17 -2.99 -5.13
CA ALA A 45 -8.03 -4.44 -5.24
C ALA A 45 -8.85 -5.04 -6.39
N LEU A 46 -10.08 -4.55 -6.61
CA LEU A 46 -10.99 -5.07 -7.65
C LEU A 46 -10.63 -4.58 -9.05
N THR A 47 -10.12 -3.36 -9.20
CA THR A 47 -9.79 -2.79 -10.51
C THR A 47 -8.84 -3.67 -11.33
N PRO A 48 -7.67 -4.12 -10.84
CA PRO A 48 -6.79 -5.00 -11.62
C PRO A 48 -7.40 -6.39 -11.87
N ALA A 49 -8.26 -6.86 -10.97
CA ALA A 49 -8.95 -8.14 -11.12
C ALA A 49 -10.00 -8.11 -12.25
N LEU A 50 -10.73 -7.00 -12.41
CA LEU A 50 -11.78 -6.85 -13.41
C LEU A 50 -11.26 -6.47 -14.80
N THR A 51 -10.11 -5.81 -14.87
CA THR A 51 -9.51 -5.29 -16.10
C THR A 51 -8.47 -6.21 -16.72
N GLY A 52 -8.07 -7.28 -16.02
CA GLY A 52 -6.98 -8.15 -16.45
C GLY A 52 -5.59 -7.49 -16.39
N TYR A 53 -5.46 -6.30 -15.78
CA TYR A 53 -4.17 -5.66 -15.56
C TYR A 53 -3.34 -6.49 -14.57
N LYS A 54 -2.22 -7.04 -15.04
CA LYS A 54 -1.28 -7.76 -14.21
C LYS A 54 -0.22 -6.79 -13.70
N PRO A 55 -0.24 -6.43 -12.40
CA PRO A 55 0.75 -5.52 -11.86
C PRO A 55 2.16 -6.14 -11.99
N VAL A 56 3.11 -5.30 -12.35
CA VAL A 56 4.54 -5.65 -12.29
C VAL A 56 4.88 -5.83 -10.81
N VAL A 57 5.32 -7.02 -10.44
CA VAL A 57 5.75 -7.31 -9.06
C VAL A 57 7.17 -6.87 -8.85
N SER A 58 8.03 -7.08 -9.85
CA SER A 58 9.42 -6.67 -9.79
C SER A 58 9.96 -6.32 -11.16
N GLN A 59 10.81 -5.29 -11.18
CA GLN A 59 11.60 -4.87 -12.33
C GLN A 59 13.07 -4.93 -11.93
N ARG A 60 13.89 -5.60 -12.74
CA ARG A 60 15.33 -5.65 -12.55
C ARG A 60 16.05 -5.29 -13.85
N LEU A 61 16.86 -4.25 -13.79
CA LEU A 61 17.75 -3.88 -14.88
C LEU A 61 19.05 -4.66 -14.74
N ILE A 62 19.41 -5.40 -15.78
CA ILE A 62 20.67 -6.13 -15.88
C ILE A 62 21.56 -5.37 -16.85
N SER A 63 22.62 -4.77 -16.31
CA SER A 63 23.65 -4.13 -17.12
C SER A 63 24.49 -5.19 -17.84
N PRO A 64 25.01 -4.88 -19.05
CA PRO A 64 25.92 -5.78 -19.74
C PRO A 64 27.14 -6.06 -18.85
N GLY A 65 27.56 -7.32 -18.77
CA GLY A 65 28.62 -7.79 -17.87
C GLY A 65 28.16 -8.23 -16.47
N GLN A 66 26.90 -8.03 -16.08
CA GLN A 66 26.36 -8.62 -14.84
C GLN A 66 25.82 -10.02 -15.07
N THR A 67 26.44 -11.03 -14.45
CA THR A 67 25.95 -12.41 -14.52
C THR A 67 24.54 -12.52 -13.91
N TYR A 68 23.56 -12.79 -14.76
CA TYR A 68 22.19 -13.01 -14.33
C TYR A 68 21.54 -14.05 -15.23
N VAL A 69 21.56 -15.29 -14.74
CA VAL A 69 21.04 -16.45 -15.46
C VAL A 69 19.58 -16.65 -15.12
N THR A 70 18.75 -16.75 -16.15
CA THR A 70 17.33 -17.03 -16.04
C THR A 70 17.00 -18.35 -16.71
N LYS A 71 16.02 -19.08 -16.16
CA LYS A 71 15.71 -20.45 -16.58
C LYS A 71 15.35 -20.54 -18.08
N ASP A 72 14.64 -19.55 -18.59
CA ASP A 72 14.12 -19.56 -19.97
C ASP A 72 14.99 -18.79 -20.98
N TYR A 73 15.86 -17.88 -20.52
CA TYR A 73 16.63 -16.98 -21.41
C TYR A 73 18.16 -17.07 -21.26
N GLY A 74 18.67 -17.90 -20.33
CA GLY A 74 20.12 -18.03 -20.11
C GLY A 74 20.73 -16.80 -19.42
N ASP A 75 22.02 -16.57 -19.65
CA ASP A 75 22.76 -15.44 -19.05
C ASP A 75 22.45 -14.13 -19.79
N LEU A 76 21.69 -13.26 -19.12
CA LEU A 76 21.32 -11.96 -19.65
C LEU A 76 22.47 -10.94 -19.62
N GLY A 77 23.52 -11.21 -18.84
CA GLY A 77 24.71 -10.38 -18.73
C GLY A 77 25.72 -10.54 -19.86
N ALA A 78 25.69 -11.68 -20.55
CA ALA A 78 26.63 -12.01 -21.62
C ALA A 78 26.39 -11.18 -22.90
N ASN A 79 25.27 -10.45 -22.98
CA ASN A 79 24.94 -9.62 -24.13
C ASN A 79 25.59 -8.23 -24.06
N SER A 80 25.87 -7.65 -25.22
CA SER A 80 26.42 -6.28 -25.35
C SER A 80 25.42 -5.16 -25.02
N ARG A 81 24.15 -5.51 -24.77
CA ARG A 81 23.06 -4.58 -24.44
C ARG A 81 22.47 -4.93 -23.09
N GLY A 82 22.04 -3.90 -22.34
CA GLY A 82 21.32 -4.10 -21.09
C GLY A 82 19.99 -4.82 -21.32
N SER A 83 19.62 -5.68 -20.39
CA SER A 83 18.37 -6.44 -20.42
C SER A 83 17.50 -6.04 -19.24
N LEU A 84 16.20 -5.93 -19.48
CA LEU A 84 15.21 -5.53 -18.50
C LEU A 84 14.31 -6.72 -18.19
N VAL A 85 14.41 -7.20 -16.97
CA VAL A 85 13.69 -8.36 -16.47
C VAL A 85 12.45 -7.90 -15.72
N CYS A 86 11.30 -8.35 -16.18
CA CYS A 86 9.99 -8.02 -15.62
C CYS A 86 9.32 -9.26 -15.07
N THR A 87 8.94 -9.23 -13.80
CA THR A 87 8.14 -10.29 -13.19
C THR A 87 6.72 -9.82 -13.01
N TYR A 88 5.79 -10.56 -13.60
CA TYR A 88 4.36 -10.30 -13.56
C TYR A 88 3.66 -11.36 -12.73
N PHE A 89 2.69 -10.95 -11.92
CA PHE A 89 1.81 -11.90 -11.26
C PHE A 89 0.54 -12.08 -12.08
N THR A 90 0.29 -13.32 -12.50
CA THR A 90 -0.87 -13.67 -13.32
C THR A 90 -2.09 -14.09 -12.49
N GLY A 91 -2.06 -13.92 -11.17
CA GLY A 91 -3.06 -14.46 -10.24
C GLY A 91 -2.76 -15.89 -9.79
N ARG A 92 -2.25 -16.75 -10.69
CA ARG A 92 -1.93 -18.16 -10.40
C ARG A 92 -0.44 -18.48 -10.35
N ARG A 93 0.35 -17.78 -11.17
CA ARG A 93 1.80 -17.99 -11.29
C ARG A 93 2.52 -16.68 -11.55
N PHE A 94 3.80 -16.65 -11.18
CA PHE A 94 4.70 -15.59 -11.61
C PHE A 94 5.20 -15.90 -13.03
N VAL A 95 5.13 -14.91 -13.92
CA VAL A 95 5.63 -15.00 -15.29
C VAL A 95 6.71 -13.95 -15.44
N GLN A 96 7.90 -14.40 -15.82
CA GLN A 96 9.03 -13.53 -16.09
C GLN A 96 9.12 -13.26 -17.60
N ARG A 97 9.27 -11.99 -17.98
CA ARG A 97 9.55 -11.60 -19.36
C ARG A 97 10.81 -10.74 -19.40
N VAL A 98 11.61 -10.95 -20.43
CA VAL A 98 12.84 -10.20 -20.66
C VAL A 98 12.64 -9.32 -21.87
N TYR A 99 12.98 -8.04 -21.71
CA TYR A 99 12.98 -7.05 -22.77
C TYR A 99 14.37 -6.47 -22.93
N TRP A 100 14.72 -6.01 -24.13
CA TRP A 100 15.92 -5.21 -24.32
C TRP A 100 15.75 -3.87 -23.61
N HIS A 101 16.75 -3.45 -22.85
CA HIS A 101 16.74 -2.14 -22.22
C HIS A 101 17.10 -1.07 -23.26
N SER A 102 16.30 -0.01 -23.31
CA SER A 102 16.60 1.19 -24.09
C SER A 102 16.14 2.42 -23.31
N ARG A 103 17.07 3.34 -23.03
CA ARG A 103 16.79 4.56 -22.26
C ARG A 103 15.84 5.50 -23.00
N GLU A 104 15.88 5.44 -24.33
CA GLU A 104 15.09 6.29 -25.24
C GLU A 104 13.82 5.60 -25.75
N ASN A 105 13.51 4.38 -25.28
CA ASN A 105 12.43 3.52 -25.80
C ASN A 105 12.52 3.18 -27.31
N LEU A 106 13.58 3.60 -28.00
CA LEU A 106 13.87 3.21 -29.37
C LEU A 106 14.41 1.77 -29.35
N PHE A 107 13.64 0.83 -29.91
CA PHE A 107 13.97 -0.61 -30.01
C PHE A 107 14.23 -1.33 -28.67
N GLY A 108 13.66 -0.84 -27.58
CA GLY A 108 13.71 -1.48 -26.27
C GLY A 108 12.71 -0.85 -25.31
N LYS A 109 12.74 -1.26 -24.04
CA LYS A 109 11.89 -0.71 -22.98
C LYS A 109 12.73 -0.05 -21.90
N ALA A 110 12.38 1.18 -21.55
CA ALA A 110 12.97 1.88 -20.41
C ALA A 110 12.46 1.31 -19.08
N ASN A 111 11.19 0.91 -19.03
CA ASN A 111 10.52 0.32 -17.88
C ASN A 111 9.65 -0.88 -18.27
N CYS A 112 9.33 -1.73 -17.29
CA CYS A 112 8.42 -2.84 -17.49
C CYS A 112 7.03 -2.33 -17.90
N PRO A 113 6.53 -2.68 -19.10
CA PRO A 113 5.16 -2.31 -19.47
C PRO A 113 4.18 -3.10 -18.62
N LEU A 114 3.05 -2.50 -18.28
CA LEU A 114 1.91 -3.24 -17.73
C LEU A 114 1.38 -4.17 -18.81
N ILE A 115 1.21 -5.45 -18.49
CA ILE A 115 0.68 -6.43 -19.43
C ILE A 115 -0.82 -6.59 -19.16
N LEU A 116 -1.61 -6.36 -20.20
CA LEU A 116 -3.00 -6.78 -20.31
C LEU A 116 -3.02 -8.13 -21.00
N GLU A 117 -3.54 -9.17 -20.35
CA GLU A 117 -4.05 -10.33 -21.09
C GLU A 117 -5.53 -10.06 -21.38
N GLY A 118 -5.87 -9.97 -22.67
CA GLY A 118 -7.25 -9.92 -23.15
C GLY A 118 -7.87 -11.31 -23.21
#